data_AF-G8FV96-F1
#
_entry.id   AF-G8FV96-F1
#
_cell.length_a   1.000
_cell.length_b   1.000
_cell.length_c   1.000
_cell.angle_alpha   90.00
_cell.angle_beta   90.00
_cell.angle_gamma   90.00
#
_symmetry.space_group_name_H-M   'P 1'
#
loop_
_entity.id
_entity.type
_entity.pdbx_description
1 polymer ?
#
loop_
_entity_poly.entity_id
_entity_poly.type
_entity_poly.pdbx_seq_one_letter_code
_entity_poly.pdbx_strand_id
1 'polypeptide(L)'
;LSVKGTQLVGSGGQAVVLRGMSLFWSSFPEGSPFYNAATVKALKCNWNANVVRAAMGVEEGNGYLSNPSGQQSLVDAVIKAAIDQGIYVIVDWHDHNAQNHQSQAINFFTYIAKTYGAKYPNIIYETFNEPLQVGWSGVKSYHQAVVAAIRKYDTKNVIVLGTTTWSQDVDTASQDKVSGSNLCYTLHFYAASHKQELRNKAQTALNNGACVFVTEYGTVEANGGGNPDSASSNEWWNWLENKK
;
A
#
# COMPACT_ATOMS: atom_id res chain seq x y z
N LEU A 1 0.58 12.60 7.91
CA LEU A 1 -0.80 12.31 7.46
C LEU A 1 -1.58 11.72 8.62
N SER A 2 -2.91 11.80 8.58
CA SER A 2 -3.81 11.04 9.47
C SER A 2 -5.09 10.69 8.72
N VAL A 3 -5.93 9.85 9.31
CA VAL A 3 -7.24 9.47 8.75
C VAL A 3 -8.34 10.15 9.58
N LYS A 4 -9.23 10.88 8.90
CA LYS A 4 -10.41 11.51 9.51
C LYS A 4 -11.66 11.07 8.75
N GLY A 5 -12.49 10.26 9.39
CA GLY A 5 -13.59 9.59 8.71
C GLY A 5 -13.06 8.67 7.61
N THR A 6 -13.44 8.92 6.37
CA THR A 6 -12.97 8.19 5.18
C THR A 6 -11.78 8.83 4.49
N GLN A 7 -11.38 10.03 4.90
CA GLN A 7 -10.39 10.84 4.18
C GLN A 7 -9.01 10.76 4.81
N LEU A 8 -8.00 10.77 3.94
CA LEU A 8 -6.63 11.05 4.30
C LEU A 8 -6.45 12.57 4.44
N VAL A 9 -5.91 13.04 5.57
CA VAL A 9 -5.71 14.46 5.83
C VAL A 9 -4.25 14.81 6.18
N GLY A 10 -3.86 16.04 5.84
CA GLY A 10 -2.59 16.65 6.21
C GLY A 10 -2.59 17.17 7.65
N SER A 11 -1.46 17.72 8.10
CA SER A 11 -1.32 18.29 9.45
C SER A 11 -2.24 19.48 9.73
N GLY A 12 -2.63 20.23 8.69
CA GLY A 12 -3.62 21.31 8.78
C GLY A 12 -5.08 20.84 8.74
N GLY A 13 -5.33 19.52 8.65
CA GLY A 13 -6.67 18.94 8.61
C GLY A 13 -7.36 18.98 7.24
N GLN A 14 -6.71 19.49 6.20
CA GLN A 14 -7.22 19.44 4.83
C GLN A 14 -7.05 18.04 4.22
N ALA A 15 -8.00 17.63 3.38
CA ALA A 15 -7.89 16.41 2.61
C ALA A 15 -6.65 16.41 1.70
N VAL A 16 -5.97 15.28 1.63
CA VAL A 16 -4.75 15.07 0.85
C VAL A 16 -4.96 13.91 -0.10
N VAL A 17 -4.53 14.08 -1.35
CA VAL A 17 -4.45 12.99 -2.32
C VAL A 17 -3.01 12.71 -2.67
N LEU A 18 -2.63 11.44 -2.55
CA LEU A 18 -1.33 10.95 -2.98
C LEU A 18 -1.46 10.33 -4.38
N ARG A 19 -0.55 10.70 -5.27
CA ARG A 19 -0.43 10.20 -6.64
C ARG A 19 1.04 9.90 -6.91
N GLY A 20 1.29 8.73 -7.45
CA GLY A 20 2.65 8.26 -7.63
C GLY A 20 2.72 6.93 -8.35
N MET A 21 3.88 6.32 -8.25
CA MET A 21 4.17 5.04 -8.89
C MET A 21 4.54 4.00 -7.85
N SER A 22 4.07 2.77 -8.06
CA SER A 22 4.68 1.59 -7.47
C SER A 22 5.92 1.22 -8.27
N LEU A 23 6.99 0.90 -7.55
CA LEU A 23 8.04 0.08 -8.12
C LEU A 23 7.49 -1.34 -8.31
N PHE A 24 8.04 -2.07 -9.28
CA PHE A 24 7.78 -3.50 -9.42
C PHE A 24 8.40 -4.28 -8.24
N TRP A 25 8.10 -5.57 -8.16
CA TRP A 25 8.67 -6.48 -7.17
C TRP A 25 10.18 -6.31 -7.01
N SER A 26 10.63 -6.04 -5.79
CA SER A 26 12.06 -5.93 -5.46
C SER A 26 12.83 -7.25 -5.53
N SER A 27 12.13 -8.38 -5.54
CA SER A 27 12.72 -9.72 -5.55
C SER A 27 13.09 -10.23 -6.94
N PHE A 28 12.69 -9.49 -7.98
CA PHE A 28 12.93 -9.84 -9.39
C PHE A 28 13.91 -8.86 -10.06
N PRO A 29 14.71 -9.32 -11.04
CA PRO A 29 15.67 -8.48 -11.76
C PRO A 29 15.01 -7.39 -12.62
N GLU A 30 13.74 -7.53 -12.96
CA GLU A 30 12.96 -6.51 -13.67
C GLU A 30 12.65 -5.30 -12.79
N GLY A 31 12.48 -5.51 -11.48
CA GLY A 31 12.15 -4.45 -10.52
C GLY A 31 13.34 -3.92 -9.74
N SER A 32 14.17 -4.80 -9.19
CA SER A 32 15.26 -4.44 -8.27
C SER A 32 16.23 -3.34 -8.75
N PRO A 33 16.60 -3.21 -10.05
CA PRO A 33 17.46 -2.12 -10.50
C PRO A 33 16.87 -0.72 -10.28
N PHE A 34 15.55 -0.60 -10.17
CA PHE A 34 14.86 0.68 -9.98
C PHE A 34 14.77 1.13 -8.51
N TYR A 35 15.20 0.30 -7.54
CA TYR A 35 15.20 0.63 -6.11
C TYR A 35 16.41 1.51 -5.73
N ASN A 36 16.42 2.74 -6.25
CA ASN A 36 17.52 3.67 -6.06
C ASN A 36 17.05 5.14 -6.04
N ALA A 37 17.92 6.03 -5.55
CA ALA A 37 17.59 7.46 -5.39
C ALA A 37 17.35 8.19 -6.72
N ALA A 38 18.00 7.77 -7.82
CA ALA A 38 17.81 8.40 -9.13
C ALA A 38 16.39 8.15 -9.65
N THR A 39 15.87 6.93 -9.50
CA THR A 39 14.47 6.59 -9.81
C THR A 39 13.51 7.46 -9.00
N VAL A 40 13.67 7.50 -7.67
CA VAL A 40 12.78 8.28 -6.78
C VAL A 40 12.79 9.77 -7.13
N LYS A 41 13.97 10.32 -7.42
CA LYS A 41 14.12 11.71 -7.88
C LYS A 41 13.41 11.94 -9.22
N ALA A 42 13.54 11.01 -10.17
CA ALA A 42 12.84 11.12 -11.46
C ALA A 42 11.31 11.10 -11.28
N LEU A 43 10.79 10.21 -10.44
CA LEU A 43 9.36 10.16 -10.12
C LEU A 43 8.87 11.50 -9.51
N LYS A 44 9.62 12.08 -8.58
CA LYS A 44 9.29 13.39 -8.01
C LYS A 44 9.37 14.50 -9.05
N CYS A 45 10.54 14.70 -9.65
CA CYS A 45 10.84 15.90 -10.43
C CYS A 45 10.23 15.88 -11.84
N ASN A 46 10.13 14.69 -12.46
CA ASN A 46 9.70 14.59 -13.86
C ASN A 46 8.23 14.13 -13.97
N TRP A 47 7.73 13.34 -13.01
CA TRP A 47 6.36 12.79 -13.03
C TRP A 47 5.44 13.48 -12.02
N ASN A 48 5.97 14.44 -11.25
CA ASN A 48 5.25 15.15 -10.20
C ASN A 48 4.61 14.23 -9.15
N ALA A 49 5.20 13.05 -8.91
CA ALA A 49 4.75 12.15 -7.88
C ALA A 49 4.93 12.78 -6.49
N ASN A 50 3.98 12.53 -5.59
CA ASN A 50 4.11 12.89 -4.16
C ASN A 50 4.15 11.67 -3.25
N VAL A 51 4.11 10.46 -3.82
CA VAL A 51 4.34 9.18 -3.15
C VAL A 51 5.09 8.22 -4.08
N VAL A 52 5.90 7.33 -3.51
CA VAL A 52 6.45 6.15 -4.20
C VAL A 52 6.14 4.90 -3.38
N ARG A 53 5.77 3.78 -4.01
CA ARG A 53 5.54 2.50 -3.32
C ARG A 53 6.71 1.55 -3.56
N ALA A 54 7.28 1.02 -2.48
CA ALA A 54 8.35 0.04 -2.48
C ALA A 54 7.74 -1.35 -2.23
N ALA A 55 7.40 -2.06 -3.32
CA ALA A 55 6.82 -3.39 -3.33
C ALA A 55 7.86 -4.47 -2.98
N MET A 56 8.10 -4.67 -1.68
CA MET A 56 9.12 -5.60 -1.23
C MET A 56 8.64 -7.05 -1.37
N GLY A 57 9.16 -7.77 -2.35
CA GLY A 57 8.85 -9.19 -2.55
C GLY A 57 9.24 -10.02 -1.32
N VAL A 58 8.35 -10.92 -0.89
CA VAL A 58 8.50 -11.68 0.36
C VAL A 58 8.83 -13.15 0.09
N GLU A 59 7.87 -13.90 -0.47
CA GLU A 59 7.99 -15.34 -0.73
C GLU A 59 8.65 -15.62 -2.10
N GLU A 60 8.32 -14.80 -3.10
CA GLU A 60 8.73 -15.02 -4.49
C GLU A 60 10.09 -14.45 -4.84
N GLY A 61 10.77 -15.08 -5.81
CA GLY A 61 12.06 -14.66 -6.32
C GLY A 61 13.15 -14.63 -5.23
N ASN A 62 14.03 -13.63 -5.29
CA ASN A 62 15.02 -13.37 -4.24
C ASN A 62 14.40 -12.59 -3.05
N GLY A 63 13.20 -12.98 -2.62
CA GLY A 63 12.36 -12.26 -1.66
C GLY A 63 12.89 -12.23 -0.23
N TYR A 64 12.18 -11.51 0.64
CA TYR A 64 12.62 -11.25 2.01
C TYR A 64 12.84 -12.53 2.84
N LEU A 65 12.07 -13.60 2.58
CA LEU A 65 12.24 -14.87 3.30
C LEU A 65 13.58 -15.55 2.99
N SER A 66 14.09 -15.42 1.77
CA SER A 66 15.36 -16.01 1.34
C SER A 66 16.55 -15.05 1.47
N ASN A 67 16.32 -13.74 1.34
CA ASN A 67 17.33 -12.71 1.39
C ASN A 67 16.87 -11.45 2.16
N PRO A 68 16.67 -11.55 3.49
CA PRO A 68 16.09 -10.46 4.28
C PRO A 68 16.97 -9.20 4.26
N SER A 69 18.29 -9.36 4.35
CA SER A 69 19.22 -8.21 4.38
C SER A 69 19.27 -7.47 3.04
N GLY A 70 19.25 -8.21 1.92
CA GLY A 70 19.23 -7.61 0.59
C GLY A 70 17.93 -6.87 0.31
N GLN A 71 16.78 -7.49 0.60
CA GLN A 71 15.47 -6.85 0.41
C GLN A 71 15.27 -5.63 1.30
N GLN A 72 15.69 -5.71 2.57
CA GLN A 72 15.67 -4.56 3.47
C GLN A 72 16.54 -3.41 2.97
N SER A 73 17.71 -3.70 2.39
CA SER A 73 18.61 -2.67 1.84
C SER A 73 17.99 -1.93 0.65
N LEU A 74 17.26 -2.63 -0.22
CA LEU A 74 16.53 -2.03 -1.34
C LEU A 74 15.41 -1.11 -0.85
N VAL A 75 14.62 -1.56 0.13
CA VAL A 75 13.56 -0.75 0.74
C VAL A 75 14.14 0.48 1.45
N ASP A 76 15.22 0.31 2.23
CA ASP A 76 15.92 1.39 2.91
C ASP A 76 16.40 2.47 1.92
N ALA A 77 16.90 2.07 0.75
CA ALA A 77 17.33 3.01 -0.29
C ALA A 77 16.17 3.87 -0.80
N VAL A 78 15.00 3.26 -1.04
CA VAL A 78 13.79 3.98 -1.49
C VAL A 78 13.25 4.89 -0.38
N ILE A 79 13.19 4.42 0.87
CA ILE A 79 12.74 5.22 2.02
C ILE A 79 13.61 6.47 2.18
N LYS A 80 14.94 6.30 2.23
CA LYS A 80 15.88 7.41 2.39
C LYS A 80 15.73 8.42 1.25
N ALA A 81 15.68 7.94 0.01
CA ALA A 81 15.49 8.81 -1.14
C ALA A 81 14.15 9.56 -1.11
N ALA A 82 13.05 8.92 -0.68
CA ALA A 82 11.75 9.56 -0.58
C ALA A 82 11.75 10.67 0.49
N ILE A 83 12.38 10.42 1.65
CA ILE A 83 12.59 11.42 2.70
C ILE A 83 13.40 12.60 2.16
N ASP A 84 14.53 12.34 1.50
CA ASP A 84 15.40 13.37 0.92
C ASP A 84 14.69 14.22 -0.16
N GLN A 85 13.81 13.61 -0.94
CA GLN A 85 12.99 14.29 -1.95
C GLN A 85 11.71 14.93 -1.40
N GLY A 86 11.43 14.77 -0.10
CA GLY A 86 10.25 15.33 0.56
C GLY A 86 8.93 14.75 0.04
N ILE A 87 8.90 13.49 -0.37
CA ILE A 87 7.69 12.78 -0.78
C ILE A 87 7.36 11.63 0.19
N TYR A 88 6.13 11.13 0.14
CA TYR A 88 5.73 9.97 0.92
C TYR A 88 6.31 8.67 0.32
N VAL A 89 6.43 7.65 1.15
CA VAL A 89 6.81 6.30 0.73
C VAL A 89 5.87 5.28 1.35
N ILE A 90 5.30 4.42 0.51
CA ILE A 90 4.57 3.24 0.95
C ILE A 90 5.58 2.10 1.04
N VAL A 91 5.73 1.54 2.25
CA VAL A 91 6.58 0.39 2.54
C VAL A 91 5.67 -0.83 2.55
N ASP A 92 5.74 -1.60 1.48
CA ASP A 92 4.79 -2.67 1.19
C ASP A 92 5.41 -4.06 1.45
N TRP A 93 4.70 -4.86 2.25
CA TRP A 93 4.95 -6.29 2.40
C TRP A 93 4.25 -7.04 1.27
N HIS A 94 4.97 -7.14 0.15
CA HIS A 94 4.46 -7.63 -1.12
C HIS A 94 4.40 -9.16 -1.15
N ASP A 95 3.34 -9.68 -0.54
CA ASP A 95 3.09 -11.10 -0.30
C ASP A 95 1.61 -11.41 -0.61
N HIS A 96 1.36 -12.65 -1.01
CA HIS A 96 0.03 -13.22 -1.23
C HIS A 96 -0.43 -14.11 -0.05
N ASN A 97 0.52 -14.51 0.80
CA ASN A 97 0.34 -15.46 1.91
C ASN A 97 0.86 -14.92 3.25
N ALA A 98 0.83 -13.61 3.47
CA ALA A 98 1.48 -12.97 4.62
C ALA A 98 1.03 -13.52 5.98
N GLN A 99 -0.19 -14.06 6.08
CA GLN A 99 -0.68 -14.74 7.29
C GLN A 99 0.21 -15.93 7.72
N ASN A 100 0.89 -16.58 6.77
CA ASN A 100 1.84 -17.67 7.05
C ASN A 100 3.23 -17.13 7.47
N HIS A 101 3.47 -15.83 7.27
CA HIS A 101 4.74 -15.15 7.50
C HIS A 101 4.62 -14.03 8.55
N GLN A 102 3.64 -14.13 9.46
CA GLN A 102 3.31 -13.08 10.44
C GLN A 102 4.50 -12.65 11.29
N SER A 103 5.31 -13.60 11.79
CA SER A 103 6.47 -13.28 12.63
C SER A 103 7.53 -12.48 11.86
N GLN A 104 7.74 -12.79 10.59
CA GLN A 104 8.68 -12.11 9.70
C GLN A 104 8.19 -10.70 9.38
N ALA A 105 6.91 -10.53 9.08
CA ALA A 105 6.29 -9.23 8.87
C ALA A 105 6.39 -8.35 10.12
N ILE A 106 6.09 -8.90 11.31
CA ILE A 106 6.25 -8.20 12.59
C ILE A 106 7.70 -7.72 12.79
N ASN A 107 8.69 -8.58 12.52
CA ASN A 107 10.10 -8.21 12.66
C ASN A 107 10.49 -7.09 11.69
N PHE A 108 10.11 -7.22 10.42
CA PHE A 108 10.37 -6.23 9.39
C PHE A 108 9.73 -4.88 9.73
N PHE A 109 8.42 -4.85 10.01
CA PHE A 109 7.73 -3.61 10.31
C PHE A 109 8.15 -2.99 11.65
N THR A 110 8.57 -3.81 12.62
CA THR A 110 9.21 -3.31 13.85
C THR A 110 10.50 -2.56 13.53
N TYR A 111 11.33 -3.09 12.61
CA TYR A 111 12.52 -2.39 12.15
C TYR A 111 12.18 -1.06 11.47
N ILE A 112 11.24 -1.05 10.50
CA ILE A 112 10.85 0.18 9.80
C ILE A 112 10.29 1.23 10.77
N ALA A 113 9.43 0.83 11.72
CA ALA A 113 8.83 1.74 12.69
C ALA A 113 9.86 2.35 13.66
N LYS A 114 10.83 1.56 14.14
CA LYS A 114 11.94 2.03 14.99
C LYS A 114 12.89 2.96 14.24
N THR A 115 13.24 2.59 13.02
CA THR A 115 14.30 3.27 12.25
C THR A 115 13.78 4.57 11.66
N TYR A 116 12.58 4.54 11.07
CA TYR A 116 12.00 5.64 10.29
C TYR A 116 10.67 6.16 10.84
N GLY A 117 9.73 5.26 11.15
CA GLY A 117 8.35 5.62 11.44
C GLY A 117 8.16 6.74 12.46
N ALA A 118 8.73 6.57 13.65
CA ALA A 118 8.62 7.56 14.72
C ALA A 118 9.21 8.94 14.38
N LYS A 119 10.09 9.00 13.37
CA LYS A 119 10.90 10.20 13.04
C LYS A 119 10.38 10.93 11.82
N TYR A 120 9.84 10.20 10.84
CA TYR A 120 9.52 10.74 9.52
C TYR A 120 8.02 10.58 9.22
N PRO A 121 7.31 11.69 8.92
CA PRO A 121 5.90 11.63 8.53
C PRO A 121 5.69 11.06 7.12
N ASN A 122 6.78 10.82 6.38
CA ASN A 122 6.78 10.32 5.01
C ASN A 122 6.32 8.86 4.92
N ILE A 123 6.43 8.09 6.00
CA ILE A 123 6.22 6.65 5.99
C ILE A 123 4.72 6.33 5.98
N ILE A 124 4.34 5.43 5.07
CA ILE A 124 3.06 4.74 5.04
C ILE A 124 3.38 3.24 5.02
N TYR A 125 2.73 2.47 5.88
CA TYR A 125 2.93 1.02 5.92
C TYR A 125 1.83 0.35 5.10
N GLU A 126 2.15 -0.63 4.28
CA GLU A 126 1.17 -1.52 3.63
C GLU A 126 1.49 -2.94 4.08
N THR A 127 0.68 -3.46 5.00
CA THR A 127 1.05 -4.65 5.79
C THR A 127 0.81 -5.96 5.07
N PHE A 128 0.01 -5.97 4.02
CA PHE A 128 -0.28 -7.15 3.20
C PHE A 128 -0.77 -6.65 1.85
N ASN A 129 -0.01 -6.90 0.78
CA ASN A 129 -0.36 -6.52 -0.59
C ASN A 129 -1.70 -7.11 -1.06
N GLU A 130 -1.76 -8.44 -1.25
CA GLU A 130 -2.90 -9.08 -1.93
C GLU A 130 -3.25 -10.45 -1.31
N PRO A 131 -4.05 -10.47 -0.23
CA PRO A 131 -4.59 -11.70 0.32
C PRO A 131 -5.41 -12.50 -0.71
N LEU A 132 -5.09 -13.79 -0.86
CA LEU A 132 -5.78 -14.72 -1.76
C LEU A 132 -6.99 -15.38 -1.10
N GLN A 133 -7.03 -16.71 -1.06
CA GLN A 133 -8.13 -17.54 -0.57
C GLN A 133 -8.17 -17.66 0.97
N VAL A 134 -8.04 -16.53 1.66
CA VAL A 134 -8.12 -16.44 3.12
C VAL A 134 -9.35 -15.61 3.47
N GLY A 135 -10.16 -16.07 4.43
CA GLY A 135 -11.31 -15.28 4.90
C GLY A 135 -10.87 -14.00 5.63
N TRP A 136 -11.71 -12.96 5.59
CA TRP A 136 -11.38 -11.67 6.22
C TRP A 136 -11.01 -11.79 7.70
N SER A 137 -11.63 -12.70 8.46
CA SER A 137 -11.28 -12.92 9.87
C SER A 137 -9.81 -13.33 10.08
N GLY A 138 -9.25 -14.15 9.19
CA GLY A 138 -7.83 -14.54 9.21
C GLY A 138 -6.92 -13.36 8.85
N VAL A 139 -7.27 -12.64 7.78
CA VAL A 139 -6.53 -11.43 7.33
C VAL A 139 -6.57 -10.34 8.41
N LYS A 140 -7.72 -10.11 9.04
CA LYS A 140 -7.90 -9.18 10.15
C LYS A 140 -7.03 -9.53 11.35
N SER A 141 -6.98 -10.81 11.73
CA SER A 141 -6.15 -11.29 12.85
C SER A 141 -4.65 -11.03 12.60
N TYR A 142 -4.19 -11.29 11.37
CA TYR A 142 -2.84 -10.92 10.94
C TYR A 142 -2.58 -9.42 11.08
N HIS A 143 -3.47 -8.59 10.51
CA HIS A 143 -3.33 -7.13 10.54
C HIS A 143 -3.31 -6.59 11.97
N GLN A 144 -4.15 -7.11 12.87
CA GLN A 144 -4.14 -6.71 14.28
C GLN A 144 -2.78 -6.95 14.95
N ALA A 145 -2.15 -8.10 14.68
CA ALA A 145 -0.83 -8.41 15.23
C ALA A 145 0.27 -7.48 14.69
N VAL A 146 0.28 -7.23 13.38
CA VAL A 146 1.27 -6.35 12.73
C VAL A 146 1.06 -4.88 13.11
N VAL A 147 -0.19 -4.40 13.12
CA VAL A 147 -0.55 -3.04 13.58
C VAL A 147 -0.10 -2.84 15.02
N ALA A 148 -0.35 -3.80 15.92
CA ALA A 148 0.10 -3.70 17.31
C ALA A 148 1.62 -3.60 17.41
N ALA A 149 2.37 -4.32 16.57
CA ALA A 149 3.83 -4.23 16.54
C ALA A 149 4.32 -2.86 16.05
N ILE A 150 3.74 -2.33 14.96
CA ILE A 150 4.07 -0.98 14.44
C ILE A 150 3.77 0.09 15.50
N ARG A 151 2.57 0.04 16.11
CA ARG A 151 2.09 1.05 17.07
C ARG A 151 2.88 1.10 18.37
N LYS A 152 3.72 0.11 18.69
CA LYS A 152 4.69 0.20 19.81
C LYS A 152 5.74 1.29 19.59
N TYR A 153 6.04 1.63 18.34
CA TYR A 153 7.12 2.57 18.00
C TYR A 153 6.62 3.76 17.19
N ASP A 154 5.61 3.57 16.33
CA ASP A 154 5.03 4.62 15.51
C ASP A 154 3.52 4.74 15.76
N THR A 155 3.13 5.74 16.55
CA THR A 155 1.75 5.94 16.98
C THR A 155 0.90 6.74 15.99
N LYS A 156 1.46 7.24 14.88
CA LYS A 156 0.78 8.25 14.04
C LYS A 156 0.70 7.92 12.57
N ASN A 157 1.73 7.34 11.96
CA ASN A 157 1.74 7.17 10.50
C ASN A 157 0.63 6.22 10.02
N VAL A 158 0.22 6.41 8.77
CA VAL A 158 -0.89 5.65 8.19
C VAL A 158 -0.45 4.21 7.93
N ILE A 159 -1.34 3.27 8.24
CA ILE A 159 -1.19 1.86 7.89
C ILE A 159 -2.33 1.50 6.94
N VAL A 160 -2.00 0.93 5.79
CA VAL A 160 -2.92 0.44 4.77
C VAL A 160 -2.96 -1.08 4.85
N LEU A 161 -4.18 -1.62 4.89
CA LEU A 161 -4.47 -3.01 5.22
C LEU A 161 -5.06 -3.72 4.00
N GLY A 162 -4.32 -4.67 3.42
CA GLY A 162 -4.80 -5.53 2.34
C GLY A 162 -6.14 -6.18 2.64
N THR A 163 -7.00 -6.30 1.63
CA THR A 163 -8.31 -6.94 1.74
C THR A 163 -8.38 -8.23 0.94
N THR A 164 -9.38 -9.09 1.18
CA THR A 164 -9.44 -10.39 0.51
C THR A 164 -9.69 -10.26 -1.00
N THR A 165 -9.40 -11.34 -1.73
CA THR A 165 -9.57 -11.41 -3.20
C THR A 165 -8.71 -10.36 -3.90
N TRP A 166 -7.38 -10.46 -3.74
CA TRP A 166 -6.41 -9.51 -4.34
C TRP A 166 -6.75 -8.05 -3.99
N SER A 167 -7.05 -7.78 -2.71
CA SER A 167 -7.41 -6.45 -2.22
C SER A 167 -8.64 -5.84 -2.92
N GLN A 168 -9.69 -6.63 -3.15
CA GLN A 168 -10.94 -6.14 -3.74
C GLN A 168 -12.12 -6.09 -2.76
N ASP A 169 -12.11 -6.87 -1.69
CA ASP A 169 -13.23 -7.02 -0.73
C ASP A 169 -13.23 -5.96 0.38
N VAL A 170 -13.04 -4.69 0.00
CA VAL A 170 -13.05 -3.55 0.93
C VAL A 170 -14.41 -3.33 1.61
N ASP A 171 -15.50 -3.71 0.95
CA ASP A 171 -16.85 -3.72 1.49
C ASP A 171 -16.99 -4.72 2.66
N THR A 172 -16.45 -5.93 2.52
CA THR A 172 -16.40 -6.93 3.60
C THR A 172 -15.55 -6.42 4.77
N ALA A 173 -14.35 -5.91 4.49
CA ALA A 173 -13.45 -5.39 5.52
C ALA A 173 -14.07 -4.22 6.30
N SER A 174 -14.87 -3.37 5.64
CA SER A 174 -15.53 -2.22 6.25
C SER A 174 -16.61 -2.57 7.28
N GLN A 175 -17.17 -3.79 7.22
CA GLN A 175 -18.17 -4.28 8.17
C GLN A 175 -17.54 -4.79 9.47
N ASP A 176 -16.32 -5.31 9.41
CA ASP A 176 -15.58 -5.83 10.56
C ASP A 176 -14.15 -5.27 10.62
N LYS A 177 -14.06 -3.95 10.84
CA LYS A 177 -12.81 -3.19 10.79
C LYS A 177 -11.75 -3.68 11.79
N VAL A 178 -10.48 -3.61 11.39
CA VAL A 178 -9.33 -3.72 12.30
C VAL A 178 -9.36 -2.55 13.28
N SER A 179 -9.26 -2.85 14.57
CA SER A 179 -9.23 -1.84 15.63
C SER A 179 -7.93 -1.04 15.60
N GLY A 180 -8.03 0.28 15.68
CA GLY A 180 -6.88 1.18 15.73
C GLY A 180 -7.20 2.55 15.15
N SER A 181 -6.16 3.34 14.93
CA SER A 181 -6.24 4.68 14.34
C SER A 181 -5.32 4.80 13.13
N ASN A 182 -5.64 5.77 12.26
CA ASN A 182 -4.91 6.03 11.01
C ASN A 182 -4.77 4.78 10.14
N LEU A 183 -5.88 4.05 10.00
CA LEU A 183 -5.98 2.83 9.20
C LEU A 183 -6.79 3.10 7.94
N CYS A 184 -6.27 2.67 6.79
CA CYS A 184 -7.00 2.59 5.53
C CYS A 184 -7.00 1.13 5.04
N TYR A 185 -7.91 0.81 4.13
CA TYR A 185 -8.03 -0.53 3.54
C TYR A 185 -7.65 -0.46 2.07
N THR A 186 -6.86 -1.44 1.63
CA THR A 186 -6.36 -1.50 0.26
C THR A 186 -7.48 -1.85 -0.71
N LEU A 187 -7.55 -1.10 -1.81
CA LEU A 187 -8.32 -1.44 -3.01
C LEU A 187 -7.36 -1.55 -4.19
N HIS A 188 -7.26 -2.70 -4.84
CA HIS A 188 -6.57 -2.84 -6.12
C HIS A 188 -7.55 -2.99 -7.26
N PHE A 189 -7.23 -2.41 -8.41
CA PHE A 189 -8.01 -2.60 -9.63
C PHE A 189 -7.13 -2.59 -10.87
N TYR A 190 -7.66 -3.17 -11.93
CA TYR A 190 -7.03 -3.20 -13.24
C TYR A 190 -8.09 -2.78 -14.24
N ALA A 191 -7.89 -1.63 -14.88
CA ALA A 191 -8.96 -0.89 -15.53
C ALA A 191 -9.63 -1.68 -16.65
N ALA A 192 -8.93 -2.60 -17.33
CA ALA A 192 -9.53 -3.43 -18.37
C ALA A 192 -10.41 -4.57 -17.78
N SER A 193 -10.14 -5.03 -16.57
CA SER A 193 -10.84 -6.15 -15.92
C SER A 193 -11.93 -5.71 -14.94
N HIS A 194 -11.70 -4.64 -14.19
CA HIS A 194 -12.53 -4.22 -13.06
C HIS A 194 -13.19 -2.88 -13.37
N LYS A 195 -14.51 -2.80 -13.24
CA LYS A 195 -15.34 -1.65 -13.69
C LYS A 195 -16.23 -1.14 -12.53
N GLN A 196 -17.51 -0.93 -12.81
CA GLN A 196 -18.46 -0.30 -11.90
C GLN A 196 -18.75 -1.17 -10.66
N GLU A 197 -18.74 -2.49 -10.80
CA GLU A 197 -18.96 -3.44 -9.71
C GLU A 197 -17.94 -3.26 -8.58
N LEU A 198 -16.65 -3.08 -8.91
CA LEU A 198 -15.62 -2.86 -7.91
C LEU A 198 -15.68 -1.44 -7.32
N ARG A 199 -16.02 -0.42 -8.12
CA ARG A 199 -16.31 0.94 -7.62
C ARG A 199 -17.47 0.94 -6.61
N ASN A 200 -18.48 0.10 -6.81
CA ASN A 200 -19.61 -0.03 -5.88
C ASN A 200 -19.16 -0.61 -4.53
N LYS A 201 -18.28 -1.62 -4.52
CA LYS A 201 -17.70 -2.15 -3.27
C LYS A 201 -16.91 -1.10 -2.51
N ALA A 202 -16.08 -0.33 -3.22
CA ALA A 202 -15.36 0.79 -2.65
C ALA A 202 -16.32 1.86 -2.08
N GLN A 203 -17.40 2.18 -2.79
CA GLN A 203 -18.41 3.11 -2.29
C GLN A 203 -19.11 2.59 -1.03
N THR A 204 -19.43 1.30 -0.95
CA THR A 204 -19.98 0.67 0.26
C THR A 204 -19.01 0.81 1.43
N ALA A 205 -17.72 0.56 1.23
CA ALA A 205 -16.71 0.72 2.26
C ALA A 205 -16.62 2.17 2.78
N LEU A 206 -16.63 3.15 1.88
CA LEU A 206 -16.69 4.57 2.23
C LEU A 206 -17.96 4.91 3.02
N ASN A 207 -19.13 4.40 2.60
CA ASN A 207 -20.40 4.60 3.32
C ASN A 207 -20.37 4.01 4.74
N ASN A 208 -19.64 2.90 4.93
CA ASN A 208 -19.40 2.28 6.24
C ASN A 208 -18.31 3.01 7.06
N GLY A 209 -17.83 4.15 6.59
CA GLY A 209 -16.84 4.98 7.27
C GLY A 209 -15.45 4.34 7.32
N ALA A 210 -15.06 3.56 6.30
CA ALA A 210 -13.71 3.06 6.14
C ALA A 210 -12.92 3.98 5.18
N CYS A 211 -11.68 4.33 5.54
CA CYS A 211 -10.75 4.91 4.57
C CYS A 211 -10.33 3.84 3.56
N VAL A 212 -10.39 4.16 2.27
CA VAL A 212 -9.93 3.29 1.19
C VAL A 212 -8.71 3.93 0.53
N PHE A 213 -7.66 3.15 0.29
CA PHE A 213 -6.44 3.60 -0.37
C PHE A 213 -6.11 2.65 -1.52
N VAL A 214 -5.94 3.19 -2.73
CA VAL A 214 -5.48 2.43 -3.90
C VAL A 214 -3.95 2.47 -3.92
N THR A 215 -3.30 1.44 -3.38
CA THR A 215 -1.83 1.32 -3.35
C THR A 215 -1.27 0.75 -4.65
N GLU A 216 -2.08 -0.02 -5.39
CA GLU A 216 -1.79 -0.52 -6.73
C GLU A 216 -3.00 -0.41 -7.66
N TYR A 217 -2.76 -0.02 -8.92
CA TYR A 217 -3.70 -0.23 -10.01
C TYR A 217 -2.98 -0.33 -11.36
N GLY A 218 -3.61 -1.00 -12.32
CA GLY A 218 -3.16 -1.08 -13.70
C GLY A 218 -4.16 -0.50 -14.69
N THR A 219 -3.70 -0.09 -15.87
CA THR A 219 -4.57 0.37 -16.98
C THR A 219 -5.01 -0.76 -17.91
N VAL A 220 -4.40 -1.94 -17.74
CA VAL A 220 -4.57 -3.13 -18.60
C VAL A 220 -5.39 -4.20 -17.86
N GLU A 221 -5.32 -5.46 -18.31
CA GLU A 221 -6.00 -6.59 -17.66
C GLU A 221 -5.30 -6.99 -16.35
N ALA A 222 -6.01 -7.69 -15.47
CA ALA A 222 -5.51 -8.11 -14.15
C ALA A 222 -4.30 -9.07 -14.19
N ASN A 223 -4.00 -9.66 -15.34
CA ASN A 223 -2.78 -10.45 -15.56
C ASN A 223 -1.55 -9.57 -15.92
N GLY A 224 -1.71 -8.25 -15.97
CA GLY A 224 -0.67 -7.29 -16.37
C GLY A 224 -0.44 -7.17 -17.88
N GLY A 225 -1.18 -7.93 -18.70
CA GLY A 225 -1.11 -7.94 -20.15
C GLY A 225 -2.28 -7.25 -20.84
N GLY A 226 -2.30 -7.32 -22.17
CA GLY A 226 -3.34 -6.70 -23.00
C GLY A 226 -3.11 -5.20 -23.23
N ASN A 227 -4.07 -4.57 -23.91
CA ASN A 227 -4.01 -3.14 -24.22
C ASN A 227 -4.60 -2.29 -23.08
N PRO A 228 -4.09 -1.07 -22.87
CA PRO A 228 -4.70 -0.14 -21.91
C PRO A 228 -6.15 0.19 -22.26
N ASP A 229 -7.07 0.02 -21.30
CA ASP A 229 -8.44 0.52 -21.41
C ASP A 229 -8.49 1.97 -20.91
N SER A 230 -8.29 2.90 -21.84
CA SER A 230 -8.24 4.33 -21.53
C SER A 230 -9.58 4.89 -21.03
N ALA A 231 -10.70 4.36 -21.52
CA ALA A 231 -12.03 4.83 -21.10
C ALA A 231 -12.29 4.44 -19.64
N SER A 232 -12.09 3.17 -19.31
CA SER A 232 -12.24 2.69 -17.93
C SER A 232 -11.22 3.33 -16.98
N SER A 233 -9.98 3.54 -17.42
CA SER A 233 -8.96 4.22 -16.61
C SER A 233 -9.40 5.63 -16.22
N ASN A 234 -9.95 6.39 -17.17
CA ASN A 234 -10.49 7.73 -16.91
C ASN A 234 -11.70 7.72 -15.96
N GLU A 235 -12.59 6.72 -16.09
CA GLU A 235 -13.71 6.57 -15.14
C GLU A 235 -13.21 6.33 -13.71
N TRP A 236 -12.22 5.46 -13.54
CA TRP A 236 -11.60 5.20 -12.24
C TRP A 236 -10.95 6.44 -11.65
N TRP A 237 -10.12 7.15 -12.42
CA TRP A 237 -9.48 8.37 -11.96
C TRP A 237 -10.50 9.44 -11.59
N ASN A 238 -11.50 9.69 -12.43
CA ASN A 238 -12.56 10.65 -12.12
C ASN A 238 -13.33 10.26 -10.85
N TRP A 239 -13.61 8.96 -10.66
CA TRP A 239 -14.25 8.49 -9.44
C TRP A 239 -13.37 8.75 -8.21
N LEU A 240 -12.09 8.38 -8.24
CA LEU A 240 -11.14 8.60 -7.14
C LEU A 240 -10.99 10.09 -6.80
N GLU A 241 -10.89 10.95 -7.82
CA GLU A 241 -10.76 12.40 -7.66
C GLU A 241 -12.02 13.05 -7.05
N ASN A 242 -13.18 12.41 -7.17
CA ASN A 242 -14.44 12.88 -6.58
C ASN A 242 -14.69 12.34 -5.15
N LYS A 243 -13.82 11.46 -4.63
CA LYS A 243 -13.91 10.88 -3.27
C LYS A 243 -12.83 11.40 -2.31
N LYS A 244 -12.20 12.53 -2.66
CA LYS A 244 -11.22 13.23 -1.80
C LYS A 244 -11.80 13.65 -0.48
#